data_AF-A0A4Y2LBA4-F1
#
_entry.id   AF-A0A4Y2LBA4-F1
#
_cell.length_a   1.000
_cell.length_b   1.000
_cell.length_c   1.000
_cell.angle_alpha   90.00
_cell.angle_beta   90.00
_cell.angle_gamma   90.00
#
_symmetry.space_group_name_H-M   'P 1'
#
loop_
_entity.id
_entity.type
_entity.pdbx_description
1 polymer ?
#
loop_
_entity_poly.entity_id
_entity_poly.type
_entity_poly.pdbx_seq_one_letter_code
_entity_poly.pdbx_strand_id
1 'polypeptide(L)'
;MAAASSDECVDIFRKVSDNGHMFTYQFVLKDLGDKGSWIFQEEFQTKCESGSSSWLCKMQFRKVSDNNIASIRFILRRTDKGKNVVYANIYPFIKDSAERRLFNSKAFDLRNIIGGEAIVEDLVENIPFPDKRMHFNRELDTTNDAGSAGLPVRFSGLQSLLVNKDQVDYQRIFWSFSPTEPVKSYRLLTVTYGTACAPFLAIRTLLQLAQDYEKLFPDKAKVIRENFYVDDLLTGADSVPKARRLVKDLIQVMGMGGFTIRKWACNDIRVVSVLPSELKSLELDAGVEDKWVKLLGLFSSPSRDMLKLNISTIKSVTTKRELLSASCKYF
;
A
#
# COMPACT_ATOMS: atom_id res chain seq x y z
N MET A 1 -25.41 14.92 -10.45
CA MET A 1 -24.20 14.50 -11.21
C MET A 1 -23.39 13.60 -10.30
N ALA A 2 -23.27 12.31 -10.60
CA ALA A 2 -22.47 11.40 -9.79
C ALA A 2 -20.99 11.66 -10.11
N ALA A 3 -20.21 12.02 -9.08
CA ALA A 3 -18.78 12.18 -9.20
C ALA A 3 -18.13 10.84 -9.60
N ALA A 4 -17.20 10.87 -10.55
CA ALA A 4 -16.40 9.71 -10.89
C ALA A 4 -15.60 9.25 -9.67
N SER A 5 -15.80 7.99 -9.29
CA SER A 5 -15.09 7.28 -8.22
C SER A 5 -13.57 7.30 -8.50
N SER A 6 -12.79 7.83 -7.56
CA SER A 6 -11.33 8.00 -7.65
C SER A 6 -10.53 6.74 -7.26
N ASP A 7 -11.19 5.57 -7.20
CA ASP A 7 -10.63 4.34 -6.60
C ASP A 7 -10.21 3.27 -7.61
N GLU A 8 -10.25 3.54 -8.92
CA GLU A 8 -9.97 2.51 -9.93
C GLU A 8 -8.74 2.86 -10.78
N CYS A 9 -7.79 1.94 -10.87
CA CYS A 9 -6.69 2.02 -11.82
C CYS A 9 -7.17 1.43 -13.14
N VAL A 10 -7.65 2.30 -14.04
CA VAL A 10 -7.99 1.93 -15.42
C VAL A 10 -6.84 2.39 -16.31
N ASP A 11 -6.08 1.44 -16.84
CA ASP A 11 -5.04 1.74 -17.83
C ASP A 11 -5.67 1.68 -19.22
N ILE A 12 -5.76 2.83 -19.87
CA ILE A 12 -6.43 2.97 -21.17
C ILE A 12 -5.37 3.19 -22.23
N PHE A 13 -5.21 2.18 -23.08
CA PHE A 13 -4.32 2.23 -24.23
C PHE A 13 -5.13 2.51 -25.48
N ARG A 14 -4.86 3.65 -26.12
CA ARG A 14 -5.48 4.05 -27.38
C ARG A 14 -4.45 3.98 -28.48
N LYS A 15 -4.78 3.28 -29.56
CA LYS A 15 -3.98 3.26 -30.78
C LYS A 15 -4.86 3.63 -31.95
N VAL A 16 -4.43 4.61 -32.72
CA VAL A 16 -5.08 4.99 -33.97
C VAL A 16 -4.28 4.37 -35.12
N SER A 17 -4.97 3.81 -36.10
CA SER A 17 -4.38 3.32 -37.35
C SER A 17 -5.14 3.87 -38.56
N ASP A 18 -4.56 3.70 -39.74
CA ASP A 18 -5.09 4.23 -41.00
C ASP A 18 -6.48 3.67 -41.35
N ASN A 19 -6.79 2.47 -40.83
CA ASN A 19 -8.04 1.75 -41.09
C ASN A 19 -9.03 1.79 -39.92
N GLY A 20 -8.78 2.56 -38.85
CA GLY A 20 -9.71 2.66 -37.72
C GLY A 20 -9.09 3.06 -36.39
N HIS A 21 -9.88 2.94 -35.34
CA HIS A 21 -9.45 3.15 -33.96
C HIS A 21 -9.40 1.83 -33.22
N MET A 22 -8.31 1.59 -32.50
CA MET A 22 -8.20 0.49 -31.55
C MET A 22 -8.19 1.05 -30.13
N PHE A 23 -9.14 0.56 -29.33
CA PHE A 23 -9.32 0.95 -27.95
C PHE A 23 -9.06 -0.28 -27.07
N THR A 24 -7.94 -0.28 -26.37
CA THR A 24 -7.64 -1.33 -25.39
C THR A 24 -7.90 -0.76 -24.02
N TYR A 25 -8.89 -1.33 -23.32
CA TYR A 25 -9.20 -0.95 -21.95
C TYR A 25 -8.71 -2.07 -21.03
N GLN A 26 -7.69 -1.78 -20.24
CA GLN A 26 -7.21 -2.69 -19.22
C GLN A 26 -7.77 -2.25 -17.86
N PHE A 27 -8.64 -3.10 -17.32
CA PHE A 27 -9.22 -2.96 -16.00
C PHE A 27 -8.53 -3.92 -15.03
N VAL A 28 -7.85 -3.38 -14.03
CA VAL A 28 -7.42 -4.15 -12.86
C VAL A 28 -8.43 -3.88 -11.75
N LEU A 29 -9.40 -4.77 -11.61
CA LEU A 29 -10.44 -4.66 -10.59
C LEU A 29 -9.88 -5.19 -9.27
N LYS A 30 -9.74 -4.31 -8.28
CA LYS A 30 -9.38 -4.64 -6.91
C LYS A 30 -10.64 -4.55 -6.07
N ASP A 31 -10.88 -5.51 -5.18
CA ASP A 31 -12.00 -5.55 -4.25
C ASP A 31 -13.37 -5.28 -4.90
N LEU A 32 -13.94 -6.27 -5.59
CA LEU A 32 -15.32 -6.20 -6.08
C LEU A 32 -16.38 -6.34 -4.95
N GLY A 33 -16.01 -6.05 -3.71
CA GLY A 33 -16.88 -6.02 -2.54
C GLY A 33 -17.50 -4.64 -2.35
N ASP A 34 -18.82 -4.61 -2.15
CA ASP A 34 -19.61 -3.49 -1.64
C ASP A 34 -19.81 -2.23 -2.50
N LYS A 35 -19.90 -2.39 -3.83
CA LYS A 35 -20.68 -1.45 -4.64
C LYS A 35 -21.93 -2.13 -5.19
N GLY A 36 -23.06 -1.42 -5.16
CA GLY A 36 -24.18 -1.70 -6.06
C GLY A 36 -23.74 -1.60 -7.53
N SER A 37 -24.68 -1.53 -8.47
CA SER A 37 -24.30 -1.32 -9.88
C SER A 37 -23.43 -0.08 -10.03
N TRP A 38 -22.22 -0.22 -10.56
CA TRP A 38 -21.29 0.89 -10.79
C TRP A 38 -21.05 1.11 -12.28
N ILE A 39 -20.75 2.35 -12.65
CA ILE A 39 -20.64 2.79 -14.03
C ILE A 39 -19.28 3.48 -14.22
N PHE A 40 -18.43 2.89 -15.06
CA PHE A 40 -17.32 3.59 -15.68
C PHE A 40 -17.86 4.43 -16.84
N GLN A 41 -17.44 5.68 -16.95
CA GLN A 41 -17.79 6.54 -18.07
C GLN A 41 -16.60 7.43 -18.41
N GLU A 42 -16.28 7.52 -19.70
CA GLU A 42 -15.21 8.36 -20.20
C GLU A 42 -15.57 8.97 -21.54
N GLU A 43 -15.29 10.27 -21.68
CA GLU A 43 -15.36 10.99 -22.94
C GLU A 43 -13.95 11.27 -23.44
N PHE A 44 -13.68 11.00 -24.72
CA PHE A 44 -12.37 11.22 -25.31
C PHE A 44 -12.47 11.54 -26.81
N GLN A 45 -11.39 12.10 -27.35
CA GLN A 45 -11.26 12.41 -28.77
C GLN A 45 -10.12 11.64 -29.39
N THR A 46 -10.28 11.20 -30.63
CA THR A 46 -9.23 10.60 -31.45
C THR A 46 -8.97 11.46 -32.66
N LYS A 47 -7.73 11.44 -33.15
CA LYS A 47 -7.34 12.04 -34.43
C LYS A 47 -6.86 10.90 -35.33
N CYS A 48 -7.63 10.56 -36.37
CA CYS A 48 -7.16 9.69 -37.47
C CYS A 48 -7.15 10.47 -38.79
N GLU A 49 -6.53 9.88 -39.80
CA GLU A 49 -6.48 10.45 -41.17
C GLU A 49 -7.89 10.63 -41.76
N SER A 50 -8.86 9.78 -41.38
CA SER A 50 -10.27 9.89 -41.78
C SER A 50 -11.03 11.02 -41.06
N GLY A 51 -10.39 11.78 -40.17
CA GLY A 51 -10.97 12.90 -39.42
C GLY A 51 -10.96 12.71 -37.90
N SER A 52 -11.06 13.82 -37.16
CA SER A 52 -11.19 13.74 -35.69
C SER A 52 -12.59 13.24 -35.30
N SER A 53 -12.67 12.35 -34.31
CA SER A 53 -13.93 11.84 -33.78
C SER A 53 -13.98 11.90 -32.26
N SER A 54 -15.18 12.09 -31.73
CA SER A 54 -15.46 12.19 -30.29
C SER A 54 -16.26 10.97 -29.84
N TRP A 55 -15.90 10.44 -28.67
CA TRP A 55 -16.41 9.18 -28.18
C TRP A 55 -16.83 9.29 -26.73
N LEU A 56 -17.86 8.53 -26.38
CA LEU A 56 -18.31 8.25 -25.02
C LEU A 56 -18.27 6.73 -24.83
N CYS A 57 -17.37 6.27 -23.97
CA CYS A 57 -17.33 4.90 -23.50
C CYS A 57 -18.03 4.81 -22.14
N LYS A 58 -18.87 3.81 -21.94
CA LYS A 58 -19.57 3.57 -20.69
C LYS A 58 -19.65 2.06 -20.41
N MET A 59 -19.25 1.65 -19.22
CA MET A 59 -19.31 0.25 -18.78
C MET A 59 -20.09 0.16 -17.49
N GLN A 60 -21.09 -0.71 -17.44
CA GLN A 60 -21.93 -0.91 -16.26
C GLN A 60 -21.64 -2.28 -15.64
N PHE A 61 -21.04 -2.26 -14.47
CA PHE A 61 -20.74 -3.43 -13.67
C PHE A 61 -21.94 -3.70 -12.75
N ARG A 62 -22.47 -4.92 -12.76
CA ARG A 62 -23.57 -5.34 -11.90
C ARG A 62 -23.09 -6.32 -10.84
N LYS A 63 -23.78 -6.33 -9.69
CA LYS A 63 -23.55 -7.30 -8.61
C LYS A 63 -23.71 -8.72 -9.15
N VAL A 64 -22.78 -9.61 -8.80
CA VAL A 64 -22.84 -11.03 -9.14
C VAL A 64 -23.93 -11.67 -8.30
N SER A 65 -24.99 -12.14 -8.93
CA SER A 65 -26.10 -12.85 -8.28
C SER A 65 -25.71 -14.28 -7.89
N ASP A 66 -26.47 -14.92 -7.01
CA ASP A 66 -26.22 -16.28 -6.49
C ASP A 66 -26.18 -17.39 -7.58
N ASN A 67 -26.57 -17.04 -8.80
CA ASN A 67 -26.51 -17.90 -9.99
C ASN A 67 -25.11 -18.03 -10.63
N ASN A 68 -24.05 -17.47 -10.01
CA ASN A 68 -22.65 -17.52 -10.44
C ASN A 68 -22.32 -16.70 -11.70
N ILE A 69 -23.23 -15.85 -12.18
CA ILE A 69 -23.06 -15.11 -13.44
C ILE A 69 -22.73 -13.64 -13.15
N ALA A 70 -21.57 -13.19 -13.64
CA ALA A 70 -21.20 -11.78 -13.66
C ALA A 70 -21.52 -11.19 -15.05
N SER A 71 -22.17 -10.02 -15.08
CA SER A 71 -22.48 -9.32 -16.33
C SER A 71 -21.98 -7.88 -16.30
N ILE A 72 -21.35 -7.46 -17.40
CA ILE A 72 -20.88 -6.09 -17.63
C ILE A 72 -21.45 -5.61 -18.95
N ARG A 73 -22.27 -4.56 -18.89
CA ARG A 73 -22.79 -3.91 -20.09
C ARG A 73 -21.80 -2.87 -20.58
N PHE A 74 -21.28 -3.06 -21.77
CA PHE A 74 -20.39 -2.15 -22.47
C PHE A 74 -21.18 -1.30 -23.47
N ILE A 75 -20.95 0.01 -23.49
CA ILE A 75 -21.58 0.96 -24.40
C ILE A 75 -20.50 1.87 -24.96
N LEU A 76 -20.34 1.88 -26.28
CA LEU A 76 -19.49 2.86 -26.98
C LEU A 76 -20.36 3.68 -27.92
N ARG A 77 -20.35 5.00 -27.74
CA ARG A 77 -21.07 5.95 -28.57
C ARG A 77 -20.09 6.90 -29.22
N ARG A 78 -20.30 7.15 -30.51
CA ARG A 78 -19.64 8.27 -31.18
C ARG A 78 -20.48 9.53 -31.02
N THR A 79 -19.94 10.56 -30.38
CA THR A 79 -20.68 11.76 -29.96
C THR A 79 -20.60 12.91 -30.95
N ASP A 80 -19.68 12.87 -31.92
CA ASP A 80 -19.62 13.87 -33.00
C ASP A 80 -20.66 13.60 -34.09
N LYS A 81 -20.92 14.59 -34.95
CA LYS A 81 -21.86 14.51 -36.09
C LYS A 81 -21.17 14.11 -37.42
N GLY A 82 -19.97 13.53 -37.35
CA GLY A 82 -19.19 13.15 -38.52
C GLY A 82 -19.86 12.03 -39.32
N LYS A 83 -19.90 12.18 -40.64
CA LYS A 83 -20.44 11.16 -41.57
C LYS A 83 -19.38 10.14 -42.03
N ASN A 84 -18.11 10.38 -41.69
CA ASN A 84 -17.02 9.47 -41.99
C ASN A 84 -17.23 8.15 -41.23
N VAL A 85 -17.10 7.04 -41.94
CA VAL A 85 -17.23 5.71 -41.35
C VAL A 85 -15.96 5.36 -40.59
N VAL A 86 -16.11 4.81 -39.39
CA VAL A 86 -14.99 4.45 -38.53
C VAL A 86 -15.14 3.01 -38.02
N TYR A 87 -14.02 2.31 -37.95
CA TYR A 87 -13.90 0.99 -37.33
C TYR A 87 -13.38 1.15 -35.90
N ALA A 88 -13.96 0.43 -34.94
CA ALA A 88 -13.51 0.42 -33.55
C ALA A 88 -13.26 -1.02 -33.10
N ASN A 89 -12.06 -1.30 -32.60
CA ASN A 89 -11.78 -2.57 -31.95
C ASN A 89 -11.63 -2.37 -30.45
N ILE A 90 -12.35 -3.15 -29.64
CA ILE A 90 -12.38 -2.99 -28.20
C ILE A 90 -11.92 -4.26 -27.51
N TYR A 91 -10.87 -4.10 -26.70
CA TYR A 91 -10.31 -5.19 -25.91
C TYR A 91 -10.46 -4.88 -24.42
N PRO A 92 -11.52 -5.37 -23.75
CA PRO A 92 -11.62 -5.26 -22.30
C PRO A 92 -10.79 -6.37 -21.64
N PHE A 93 -9.70 -5.99 -21.00
CA PHE A 93 -8.89 -6.90 -20.19
C PHE A 93 -9.25 -6.70 -18.73
N ILE A 94 -9.99 -7.64 -18.15
CA ILE A 94 -10.46 -7.54 -16.77
C ILE A 94 -9.71 -8.55 -15.91
N LYS A 95 -8.89 -8.07 -14.96
CA LYS A 95 -8.06 -8.87 -14.05
C LYS A 95 -8.36 -8.56 -12.59
N ASP A 96 -8.04 -9.49 -11.70
CA ASP A 96 -8.04 -9.28 -10.25
C ASP A 96 -6.72 -8.68 -9.74
N SER A 97 -6.65 -8.38 -8.44
CA SER A 97 -5.48 -7.84 -7.75
C SER A 97 -4.23 -8.75 -7.79
N ALA A 98 -4.40 -10.01 -8.20
CA ALA A 98 -3.33 -11.00 -8.37
C ALA A 98 -3.02 -11.25 -9.86
N GLU A 99 -3.37 -10.33 -10.76
CA GLU A 99 -3.17 -10.41 -12.21
C GLU A 99 -3.95 -11.55 -12.91
N ARG A 100 -4.86 -12.23 -12.20
CA ARG A 100 -5.64 -13.33 -12.78
C ARG A 100 -6.81 -12.77 -13.56
N ARG A 101 -6.99 -13.29 -14.78
CA ARG A 101 -8.07 -12.86 -15.67
C ARG A 101 -9.43 -13.28 -15.10
N LEU A 102 -10.32 -12.31 -14.91
CA LEU A 102 -11.67 -12.53 -14.35
C LEU A 102 -12.71 -12.81 -15.43
N PHE A 103 -12.55 -12.19 -16.60
CA PHE A 103 -13.43 -12.40 -17.76
C PHE A 103 -12.60 -12.90 -18.94
N ASN A 104 -13.08 -13.94 -19.61
CA ASN A 104 -12.45 -14.42 -20.83
C ASN A 104 -12.93 -13.59 -22.03
N SER A 105 -12.76 -12.27 -21.92
CA SER A 105 -13.40 -11.32 -22.83
C SER A 105 -12.89 -11.48 -24.27
N LYS A 106 -13.82 -11.70 -25.21
CA LYS A 106 -13.57 -11.56 -26.65
C LYS A 106 -13.37 -10.08 -27.01
N ALA A 107 -12.57 -9.85 -28.05
CA ALA A 107 -12.47 -8.55 -28.68
C ALA A 107 -13.80 -8.20 -29.38
N PHE A 108 -14.20 -6.93 -29.33
CA PHE A 108 -15.34 -6.44 -30.09
C PHE A 108 -14.85 -5.73 -31.34
N ASP A 109 -15.01 -6.38 -32.49
CA ASP A 109 -14.72 -5.81 -33.81
C ASP A 109 -15.96 -5.07 -34.32
N LEU A 110 -16.00 -3.76 -34.08
CA LEU A 110 -17.12 -2.91 -34.48
C LEU A 110 -16.80 -2.21 -35.80
N ARG A 111 -17.69 -2.39 -36.77
CA ARG A 111 -17.53 -1.85 -38.13
C ARG A 111 -18.65 -0.86 -38.43
N ASN A 112 -18.36 0.06 -39.34
CA ASN A 112 -19.34 0.98 -39.93
C ASN A 112 -19.95 2.03 -38.99
N ILE A 113 -19.21 2.51 -37.98
CA ILE A 113 -19.75 3.45 -36.98
C ILE A 113 -19.78 4.89 -37.54
N ILE A 114 -20.96 5.51 -37.53
CA ILE A 114 -21.14 6.93 -37.89
C ILE A 114 -21.48 7.81 -36.69
N GLY A 115 -21.37 9.13 -36.85
CA GLY A 115 -21.62 10.10 -35.78
C GLY A 115 -23.04 10.02 -35.21
N GLY A 116 -23.14 9.89 -33.88
CA GLY A 116 -24.40 9.77 -33.14
C GLY A 116 -24.81 8.33 -32.81
N GLU A 117 -24.19 7.32 -33.42
CA GLU A 117 -24.52 5.92 -33.12
C GLU A 117 -23.94 5.45 -31.79
N ALA A 118 -24.71 4.58 -31.13
CA ALA A 118 -24.32 3.92 -29.88
C ALA A 118 -24.39 2.41 -30.09
N ILE A 119 -23.32 1.73 -29.70
CA ILE A 119 -23.23 0.28 -29.74
C ILE A 119 -23.25 -0.22 -28.29
N VAL A 120 -24.02 -1.27 -28.06
CA VAL A 120 -24.23 -1.89 -26.74
C VAL A 120 -23.88 -3.37 -26.83
N GLU A 121 -22.96 -3.82 -25.99
CA GLU A 121 -22.51 -5.21 -25.90
C GLU A 121 -22.57 -5.67 -24.44
N ASP A 122 -23.00 -6.90 -24.18
CA ASP A 122 -23.07 -7.46 -22.81
C ASP A 122 -22.01 -8.56 -22.63
N LEU A 123 -21.01 -8.33 -21.77
CA LEU A 123 -20.04 -9.34 -21.36
C LEU A 123 -20.63 -10.17 -20.23
N VAL A 124 -20.79 -11.47 -20.44
CA VAL A 124 -21.36 -12.39 -19.45
C VAL A 124 -20.40 -13.55 -19.23
N GLU A 125 -19.99 -13.78 -17.99
CA GLU A 125 -19.09 -14.87 -17.63
C GLU A 125 -19.60 -15.62 -16.39
N ASN A 126 -19.40 -16.93 -16.36
CA ASN A 126 -19.66 -17.76 -15.20
C ASN A 126 -18.39 -17.77 -14.32
N ILE A 127 -18.51 -17.36 -13.06
CA ILE A 127 -17.40 -17.34 -12.09
C ILE A 127 -17.64 -18.49 -11.09
N PRO A 128 -17.08 -19.69 -11.31
CA PRO A 128 -17.55 -20.92 -10.64
C PRO A 128 -17.03 -21.12 -9.21
N PHE A 129 -16.10 -20.31 -8.69
CA PHE A 129 -15.34 -20.65 -7.49
C PHE A 129 -15.97 -20.14 -6.18
N PRO A 130 -16.37 -21.03 -5.24
CA PRO A 130 -17.00 -20.66 -3.96
C PRO A 130 -16.09 -19.88 -3.00
N ASP A 131 -14.78 -20.16 -2.97
CA ASP A 131 -13.83 -19.48 -2.07
C ASP A 131 -13.59 -18.01 -2.46
N LYS A 132 -13.66 -17.73 -3.77
CA LYS A 132 -13.67 -16.35 -4.30
C LYS A 132 -14.96 -15.61 -3.91
N ARG A 133 -16.06 -16.34 -3.70
CA ARG A 133 -17.37 -15.83 -3.27
C ARG A 133 -17.39 -15.49 -1.78
N MET A 134 -16.75 -16.30 -0.95
CA MET A 134 -16.61 -16.06 0.49
C MET A 134 -15.73 -14.85 0.79
N HIS A 135 -14.65 -14.65 0.03
CA HIS A 135 -13.83 -13.42 0.09
C HIS A 135 -14.58 -12.18 -0.44
N PHE A 136 -15.45 -12.36 -1.44
CA PHE A 136 -16.28 -11.31 -2.03
C PHE A 136 -17.46 -10.87 -1.15
N ASN A 137 -18.02 -11.76 -0.32
CA ASN A 137 -19.20 -11.50 0.51
C ASN A 137 -18.90 -11.22 2.00
N ARG A 138 -17.74 -11.60 2.54
CA ARG A 138 -17.42 -11.47 3.98
C ARG A 138 -17.20 -10.01 4.43
N GLU A 139 -16.97 -9.07 3.52
CA GLU A 139 -16.80 -7.64 3.86
C GLU A 139 -18.09 -6.81 3.80
N LEU A 140 -19.26 -7.45 3.58
CA LEU A 140 -20.55 -6.78 3.38
C LEU A 140 -21.27 -6.33 4.67
N ASP A 141 -20.63 -6.30 5.84
CA ASP A 141 -21.29 -6.08 7.15
C ASP A 141 -20.64 -4.95 7.97
N THR A 142 -20.23 -3.85 7.32
CA THR A 142 -19.73 -2.64 8.01
C THR A 142 -20.70 -1.46 7.92
N THR A 143 -22.00 -1.72 8.06
CA THR A 143 -22.92 -0.68 8.55
C THR A 143 -23.17 -0.91 10.02
N ASN A 144 -22.67 0.03 10.83
CA ASN A 144 -22.73 0.11 12.29
C ASN A 144 -21.69 -0.75 13.03
N ASP A 145 -20.48 -0.22 13.18
CA ASP A 145 -20.01 0.04 14.54
C ASP A 145 -18.96 1.15 14.58
N ALA A 146 -19.16 2.07 15.52
CA ALA A 146 -18.29 3.17 15.82
C ALA A 146 -16.98 2.64 16.44
N GLY A 147 -15.86 2.76 15.71
CA GLY A 147 -14.55 2.43 16.23
C GLY A 147 -13.45 2.75 15.22
N SER A 148 -12.93 3.97 15.26
CA SER A 148 -11.76 4.36 14.47
C SER A 148 -10.53 3.52 14.84
N ALA A 149 -10.14 2.59 13.98
CA ALA A 149 -8.83 1.95 14.03
C ALA A 149 -8.16 2.14 12.66
N GLY A 150 -7.36 3.21 12.54
CA GLY A 150 -6.57 3.48 11.34
C GLY A 150 -5.51 2.39 11.10
N LEU A 151 -5.09 2.18 9.85
CA LEU A 151 -4.09 1.17 9.46
C LEU A 151 -2.70 1.50 10.07
N PRO A 152 -2.22 0.82 11.14
CA PRO A 152 -0.96 1.17 11.76
C PRO A 152 0.22 0.75 10.88
N VAL A 153 1.20 1.64 10.76
CA VAL A 153 2.40 1.52 9.96
C VAL A 153 3.61 1.78 10.86
N ARG A 154 4.60 0.88 10.82
CA ARG A 154 5.68 0.79 11.83
C ARG A 154 7.10 0.94 11.29
N PHE A 155 8.01 1.36 12.17
CA PHE A 155 9.47 1.47 11.97
C PHE A 155 10.23 1.16 13.26
N SER A 156 11.49 0.74 13.15
CA SER A 156 12.54 0.94 14.16
C SER A 156 13.89 1.31 13.53
N GLY A 157 14.56 2.37 14.02
CA GLY A 157 16.01 2.56 13.90
C GLY A 157 16.55 3.96 13.50
N LEU A 158 16.88 4.81 14.48
CA LEU A 158 17.65 6.06 14.29
C LEU A 158 19.17 5.81 14.39
N GLN A 159 19.75 5.03 13.47
CA GLN A 159 21.21 4.82 13.42
C GLN A 159 21.97 5.90 12.62
N SER A 160 21.30 6.97 12.17
CA SER A 160 21.88 7.97 11.25
C SER A 160 22.50 9.20 11.92
N LEU A 161 22.54 9.29 13.26
CA LEU A 161 23.08 10.47 13.95
C LEU A 161 24.55 10.30 14.27
N LEU A 162 25.42 11.09 13.64
CA LEU A 162 26.85 11.10 13.92
C LEU A 162 27.15 11.76 15.27
N VAL A 163 28.08 11.16 16.01
CA VAL A 163 28.64 11.72 17.23
C VAL A 163 29.64 12.81 16.84
N ASN A 164 29.72 13.87 17.65
CA ASN A 164 30.76 14.88 17.48
C ASN A 164 32.14 14.20 17.50
N LYS A 165 33.01 14.53 16.53
CA LYS A 165 34.37 13.98 16.40
C LYS A 165 35.20 14.11 17.69
N ASP A 166 34.96 15.13 18.50
CA ASP A 166 35.67 15.33 19.77
C ASP A 166 35.16 14.39 20.88
N GLN A 167 34.02 13.73 20.66
CA GLN A 167 33.35 12.85 21.62
C GLN A 167 33.34 11.37 21.22
N VAL A 168 33.72 11.02 19.98
CA VAL A 168 33.73 9.63 19.50
C VAL A 168 34.60 8.70 20.36
N ASP A 169 35.63 9.24 21.00
CA ASP A 169 36.52 8.45 21.82
C ASP A 169 35.87 7.98 23.13
N TYR A 170 34.86 8.71 23.62
CA TYR A 170 34.06 8.31 24.78
C TYR A 170 33.09 7.16 24.48
N GLN A 171 32.86 6.83 23.20
CA GLN A 171 32.08 5.67 22.77
C GLN A 171 32.96 4.50 22.30
N ARG A 172 34.22 4.44 22.78
CA ARG A 172 35.13 3.36 22.44
C ARG A 172 34.69 2.06 23.12
N ILE A 173 34.59 1.00 22.32
CA ILE A 173 34.35 -0.36 22.81
C ILE A 173 35.54 -1.26 22.52
N PHE A 174 35.70 -2.28 23.34
CA PHE A 174 36.66 -3.34 23.12
C PHE A 174 35.90 -4.60 22.73
N TRP A 175 36.29 -5.23 21.62
CA TRP A 175 35.62 -6.40 21.09
C TRP A 175 36.63 -7.43 20.59
N SER A 176 36.33 -8.70 20.84
CA SER A 176 37.03 -9.82 20.22
C SER A 176 36.00 -10.78 19.61
N PHE A 177 36.27 -11.26 18.40
CA PHE A 177 35.40 -12.19 17.70
C PHE A 177 35.55 -13.64 18.19
N SER A 178 36.69 -13.96 18.82
CA SER A 178 36.94 -15.26 19.42
C SER A 178 37.83 -15.14 20.66
N PRO A 179 37.76 -16.07 21.62
CA PRO A 179 38.62 -16.04 22.81
C PRO A 179 40.12 -16.13 22.48
N THR A 180 40.45 -16.64 21.29
CA THR A 180 41.82 -16.80 20.78
C THR A 180 42.31 -15.58 20.00
N GLU A 181 41.43 -14.65 19.64
CA GLU A 181 41.82 -13.42 18.95
C GLU A 181 42.15 -12.28 19.92
N PRO A 182 43.13 -11.44 19.58
CA PRO A 182 43.44 -10.25 20.37
C PRO A 182 42.26 -9.28 20.37
N VAL A 183 41.97 -8.72 21.54
CA VAL A 183 40.93 -7.71 21.73
C VAL A 183 41.26 -6.48 20.91
N LYS A 184 40.32 -6.04 20.07
CA LYS A 184 40.43 -4.85 19.22
C LYS A 184 39.61 -3.70 19.81
N SER A 185 40.09 -2.47 19.64
CA SER A 185 39.34 -1.27 20.01
C SER A 185 38.58 -0.70 18.81
N TYR A 186 37.30 -0.40 19.00
CA TYR A 186 36.43 0.21 18.00
C TYR A 186 35.85 1.52 18.53
N ARG A 187 35.62 2.48 17.65
CA ARG A 187 34.90 3.73 17.98
C ARG A 187 33.54 3.70 17.31
N LEU A 188 32.50 3.86 18.10
CA LEU A 188 31.14 3.98 17.58
C LEU A 188 30.96 5.43 17.10
N LEU A 189 30.71 5.59 15.81
CA LEU A 189 30.64 6.91 15.16
C LEU A 189 29.24 7.53 15.23
N THR A 190 28.25 6.74 15.60
CA THR A 190 26.84 7.13 15.67
C THR A 190 26.35 7.10 17.10
N VAL A 191 25.36 7.95 17.42
CA VAL A 191 24.70 7.94 18.72
C VAL A 191 24.22 6.52 19.03
N THR A 192 24.63 6.02 20.19
CA THR A 192 24.42 4.63 20.61
C THR A 192 23.35 4.51 21.68
N TYR A 193 22.55 3.45 21.58
CA TYR A 193 21.55 3.10 22.57
C TYR A 193 22.21 2.88 23.94
N GLY A 194 21.51 3.25 25.01
CA GLY A 194 21.98 3.10 26.39
C GLY A 194 22.77 4.30 26.94
N THR A 195 23.10 5.29 26.10
CA THR A 195 23.61 6.58 26.60
C THR A 195 22.45 7.46 27.06
N ALA A 196 22.63 8.19 28.16
CA ALA A 196 21.58 9.02 28.74
C ALA A 196 21.07 10.13 27.79
N CYS A 197 21.93 10.63 26.90
CA CYS A 197 21.58 11.68 25.95
C CYS A 197 20.97 11.16 24.63
N ALA A 198 21.10 9.86 24.30
CA ALA A 198 20.63 9.34 23.01
C ALA A 198 19.15 9.61 22.71
N PRO A 199 18.20 9.39 23.65
CA PRO A 199 16.79 9.67 23.38
C PRO A 199 16.53 11.15 23.07
N PHE A 200 17.16 12.05 23.83
CA PHE A 200 17.04 13.49 23.61
C PHE A 200 17.56 13.90 22.23
N LEU A 201 18.75 13.42 21.86
CA LEU A 201 19.36 13.73 20.56
C LEU A 201 18.53 13.19 19.39
N ALA A 202 18.00 11.98 19.50
CA ALA A 202 17.11 11.37 18.51
C ALA A 202 15.84 12.21 18.32
N ILE A 203 15.12 12.48 19.42
CA ILE A 203 13.86 13.24 19.38
C ILE A 203 14.10 14.67 18.87
N ARG A 204 15.10 15.38 19.41
CA ARG A 204 15.34 16.78 19.03
C ARG A 204 15.69 16.92 17.55
N THR A 205 16.39 15.95 16.98
CA THR A 205 16.73 15.94 15.55
C THR A 205 15.50 15.70 14.68
N LEU A 206 14.62 14.76 15.06
CA LEU A 206 13.35 14.56 14.36
C LEU A 206 12.47 15.82 14.39
N LEU A 207 12.40 16.48 15.55
CA LEU A 207 11.66 17.74 15.69
C LEU A 207 12.25 18.85 14.81
N GLN A 208 13.57 18.92 14.68
CA GLN A 208 14.21 19.88 13.78
C GLN A 208 13.89 19.58 12.32
N LEU A 209 14.00 18.33 11.90
CA LEU A 209 13.66 17.89 10.55
C LEU A 209 12.21 18.24 10.20
N ALA A 210 11.28 18.01 11.14
CA ALA A 210 9.88 18.36 10.95
C ALA A 210 9.70 19.88 10.74
N GLN A 211 10.42 20.73 11.50
CA GLN A 211 10.39 22.18 11.34
C GLN A 211 10.97 22.62 10.00
N ASP A 212 12.12 22.07 9.61
CA ASP A 212 12.82 22.44 8.39
C ASP A 212 11.99 22.15 7.13
N TYR A 213 11.23 21.05 7.14
CA TYR A 213 10.43 20.59 6.00
C TYR A 213 8.92 20.88 6.13
N GLU A 214 8.47 21.60 7.16
CA GLU A 214 7.04 21.86 7.42
C GLU A 214 6.35 22.59 6.26
N LYS A 215 7.04 23.54 5.62
CA LYS A 215 6.47 24.28 4.48
C LYS A 215 6.23 23.41 3.25
N LEU A 216 7.04 22.36 3.07
CA LEU A 216 6.94 21.45 1.92
C LEU A 216 6.01 20.28 2.20
N PHE A 217 5.99 19.78 3.45
CA PHE A 217 5.24 18.60 3.86
C PHE A 217 4.51 18.84 5.20
N PRO A 218 3.50 19.73 5.27
CA PRO A 218 2.87 20.13 6.54
C PRO A 218 2.26 18.93 7.29
N ASP A 219 1.55 18.05 6.57
CA ASP A 219 0.95 16.86 7.17
C ASP A 219 1.98 15.87 7.70
N LYS A 220 3.14 15.76 7.03
CA LYS A 220 4.19 14.80 7.43
C LYS A 220 5.04 15.35 8.55
N ALA A 221 5.30 16.66 8.57
CA ALA A 221 5.90 17.32 9.72
C ALA A 221 5.08 17.08 10.99
N LYS A 222 3.75 17.14 10.90
CA LYS A 222 2.87 16.78 12.03
C LYS A 222 3.06 15.34 12.47
N VAL A 223 3.02 14.37 11.53
CA VAL A 223 3.24 12.94 11.82
C VAL A 223 4.61 12.72 12.48
N ILE A 224 5.67 13.38 12.01
CA ILE A 224 7.02 13.24 12.59
C ILE A 224 7.07 13.77 14.02
N ARG A 225 6.34 14.86 14.32
CA ARG A 225 6.27 15.45 15.66
C ARG A 225 5.47 14.60 16.65
N GLU A 226 4.40 13.96 16.19
CA GLU A 226 3.38 13.38 17.09
C GLU A 226 3.43 11.85 17.15
N ASN A 227 3.91 11.18 16.11
CA ASN A 227 3.74 9.73 15.96
C ASN A 227 5.03 8.93 16.18
N PHE A 228 6.15 9.60 16.48
CA PHE A 228 7.38 8.92 16.88
C PHE A 228 7.43 8.69 18.39
N TYR A 229 7.73 7.47 18.79
CA TYR A 229 8.21 7.13 20.11
C TYR A 229 9.72 6.88 20.04
N VAL A 230 10.52 7.89 20.38
CA VAL A 230 11.98 7.89 20.23
C VAL A 230 12.38 7.56 18.78
N ASP A 231 12.72 6.30 18.48
CA ASP A 231 13.12 5.81 17.17
C ASP A 231 12.09 4.93 16.46
N ASP A 232 10.94 4.67 17.09
CA ASP A 232 9.84 3.91 16.51
C ASP A 232 8.75 4.84 16.00
N LEU A 233 8.40 4.75 14.71
CA LEU A 233 7.24 5.45 14.14
C LEU A 233 6.01 4.57 14.22
N LEU A 234 4.91 5.10 14.76
CA LEU A 234 3.60 4.44 14.83
C LEU A 234 2.54 5.38 14.28
N THR A 235 2.18 5.22 13.00
CA THR A 235 1.22 6.10 12.33
C THR A 235 0.18 5.29 11.57
N GLY A 236 -0.92 5.90 11.10
CA GLY A 236 -1.84 5.18 10.22
C GLY A 236 -2.68 6.08 9.32
N ALA A 237 -3.55 5.43 8.54
CA ALA A 237 -4.51 6.10 7.67
C ALA A 237 -5.77 5.25 7.48
N ASP A 238 -6.87 5.90 7.06
CA ASP A 238 -8.19 5.26 6.94
C ASP A 238 -8.36 4.36 5.72
N SER A 239 -7.36 4.31 4.82
CA SER A 239 -7.43 3.48 3.62
C SER A 239 -6.04 3.13 3.09
N VAL A 240 -5.94 2.00 2.38
CA VAL A 240 -4.68 1.54 1.76
C VAL A 240 -4.04 2.59 0.85
N PRO A 241 -4.78 3.30 -0.04
CA PRO A 241 -4.20 4.37 -0.85
C PRO A 241 -3.61 5.50 -0.02
N LYS A 242 -4.33 5.96 1.02
CA LYS A 242 -3.84 7.00 1.94
C LYS A 242 -2.61 6.52 2.70
N ALA A 243 -2.61 5.29 3.21
CA ALA A 243 -1.48 4.68 3.92
C ALA A 243 -0.24 4.56 3.02
N ARG A 244 -0.41 4.17 1.74
CA ARG A 244 0.70 4.10 0.77
C ARG A 244 1.29 5.47 0.46
N ARG A 245 0.45 6.49 0.27
CA ARG A 245 0.92 7.87 0.10
C ARG A 245 1.66 8.35 1.35
N LEU A 246 1.09 8.09 2.52
CA LEU A 246 1.71 8.40 3.81
C LEU A 246 3.12 7.80 3.93
N VAL A 247 3.27 6.50 3.67
CA VAL A 247 4.56 5.80 3.65
C VAL A 247 5.53 6.44 2.67
N LYS A 248 5.10 6.66 1.42
CA LYS A 248 5.95 7.22 0.36
C LYS A 248 6.47 8.60 0.74
N ASP A 249 5.59 9.48 1.19
CA ASP A 249 5.94 10.84 1.57
C ASP A 249 6.84 10.86 2.81
N LEU A 250 6.63 9.96 3.77
CA LEU A 250 7.50 9.80 4.94
C LEU A 250 8.89 9.32 4.55
N ILE A 251 9.01 8.34 3.65
CA ILE A 251 10.31 7.91 3.10
C ILE A 251 11.02 9.10 2.46
N GLN A 252 10.29 9.92 1.70
CA GLN A 252 10.85 11.08 1.04
C GLN A 252 11.38 12.13 2.04
N VAL A 253 10.53 12.63 2.95
CA VAL A 253 10.93 13.71 3.87
C VAL A 253 12.02 13.26 4.84
N MET A 254 11.99 12.01 5.30
CA MET A 254 13.02 11.45 6.18
C MET A 254 14.33 11.27 5.42
N GLY A 255 14.26 10.82 4.16
CA GLY A 255 15.42 10.72 3.27
C GLY A 255 16.08 12.08 3.01
N MET A 256 15.30 13.15 2.90
CA MET A 256 15.83 14.52 2.80
C MET A 256 16.60 14.96 4.05
N GLY A 257 16.30 14.39 5.21
CA GLY A 257 17.07 14.57 6.44
C GLY A 257 18.19 13.57 6.66
N GLY A 258 18.48 12.69 5.69
CA GLY A 258 19.50 11.65 5.81
C GLY A 258 19.08 10.41 6.61
N PHE A 259 17.78 10.26 6.88
CA PHE A 259 17.23 9.11 7.59
C PHE A 259 16.61 8.10 6.64
N THR A 260 16.92 6.82 6.87
CA THR A 260 16.30 5.71 6.14
C THR A 260 15.40 4.93 7.08
N ILE A 261 14.08 5.02 6.86
CA ILE A 261 13.11 4.21 7.59
C ILE A 261 13.10 2.77 7.05
N ARG A 262 13.28 1.78 7.92
CA ARG A 262 13.33 0.34 7.61
C ARG A 262 12.25 -0.46 8.34
N LYS A 263 12.20 -1.77 8.18
CA LYS A 263 11.28 -2.66 8.89
C LYS A 263 9.80 -2.24 8.81
N TRP A 264 9.38 -1.69 7.67
CA TRP A 264 8.00 -1.31 7.44
C TRP A 264 7.08 -2.52 7.61
N ALA A 265 6.06 -2.35 8.42
CA ALA A 265 5.01 -3.33 8.67
C ALA A 265 3.65 -2.62 8.73
N CYS A 266 2.61 -3.28 8.21
CA CYS A 266 1.23 -2.77 8.22
C CYS A 266 0.26 -3.94 8.40
N ASN A 267 -0.91 -3.68 8.97
CA ASN A 267 -1.98 -4.67 9.06
C ASN A 267 -2.52 -5.09 7.69
N ASP A 268 -2.38 -4.21 6.70
CA ASP A 268 -2.68 -4.52 5.31
C ASP A 268 -1.40 -4.69 4.47
N ILE A 269 -1.18 -5.91 4.00
CA ILE A 269 0.00 -6.27 3.19
C ILE A 269 0.12 -5.43 1.91
N ARG A 270 -0.99 -4.91 1.36
CA ARG A 270 -1.03 -4.11 0.13
C ARG A 270 -0.34 -2.75 0.30
N VAL A 271 -0.18 -2.28 1.54
CA VAL A 271 0.55 -1.04 1.87
C VAL A 271 2.05 -1.24 1.71
N VAL A 272 2.58 -2.36 2.24
CA VAL A 272 4.03 -2.61 2.31
C VAL A 272 4.55 -3.47 1.16
N SER A 273 3.69 -4.20 0.44
CA SER A 273 4.11 -5.13 -0.63
C SER A 273 4.92 -4.46 -1.75
N VAL A 274 4.66 -3.19 -2.00
CA VAL A 274 5.32 -2.38 -3.04
C VAL A 274 6.65 -1.76 -2.62
N LEU A 275 7.04 -1.90 -1.35
CA LEU A 275 8.33 -1.44 -0.87
C LEU A 275 9.45 -2.42 -1.27
N PRO A 276 10.68 -1.93 -1.48
CA PRO A 276 11.86 -2.80 -1.58
C PRO A 276 12.00 -3.69 -0.33
N SER A 277 12.49 -4.91 -0.50
CA SER A 277 12.63 -5.89 0.60
C SER A 277 13.53 -5.39 1.73
N GLU A 278 14.54 -4.57 1.43
CA GLU A 278 15.46 -3.99 2.40
C GLU A 278 14.80 -2.99 3.36
N LEU A 279 13.63 -2.47 2.97
CA LEU A 279 12.81 -1.57 3.77
C LEU A 279 11.71 -2.32 4.53
N LYS A 280 11.34 -3.54 4.12
CA LYS A 280 10.32 -4.34 4.80
C LYS A 280 10.84 -4.92 6.11
N SER A 281 9.94 -5.26 7.02
CA SER A 281 10.32 -6.10 8.17
C SER A 281 10.71 -7.48 7.67
N LEU A 282 11.91 -7.95 8.05
CA LEU A 282 12.39 -9.32 7.75
C LEU A 282 11.41 -10.38 8.25
N GLU A 283 10.66 -10.07 9.31
CA GLU A 283 9.63 -10.93 9.87
C GLU A 283 8.42 -11.08 8.94
N LEU A 284 8.28 -10.27 7.87
CA LEU A 284 7.18 -10.34 6.89
C LEU A 284 7.56 -11.09 5.57
N ASP A 285 8.85 -11.27 5.27
CA ASP A 285 9.36 -11.74 3.96
C ASP A 285 9.30 -13.26 3.66
N ALA A 286 8.45 -14.01 4.37
CA ALA A 286 8.30 -15.46 4.19
C ALA A 286 6.81 -15.82 4.23
N GLY A 287 6.32 -16.59 3.26
CA GLY A 287 4.91 -16.94 3.04
C GLY A 287 4.25 -17.80 4.11
N VAL A 288 4.35 -17.40 5.37
CA VAL A 288 3.69 -18.00 6.53
C VAL A 288 2.63 -17.00 7.01
N GLU A 289 1.37 -17.42 7.03
CA GLU A 289 0.30 -16.63 7.63
C GLU A 289 0.59 -16.40 9.13
N ASP A 290 0.31 -15.18 9.60
CA ASP A 290 0.31 -14.80 11.01
C ASP A 290 1.67 -14.59 11.71
N LYS A 291 2.39 -13.55 11.26
CA LYS A 291 3.71 -13.17 11.79
C LYS A 291 3.60 -12.13 12.89
N TRP A 292 4.24 -12.43 14.02
CA TRP A 292 4.33 -11.54 15.18
C TRP A 292 5.62 -10.72 15.13
N VAL A 293 5.48 -9.40 15.22
CA VAL A 293 6.57 -8.41 15.18
C VAL A 293 6.74 -7.79 16.57
N LYS A 294 7.98 -7.63 17.03
CA LYS A 294 8.25 -6.94 18.31
C LYS A 294 7.95 -5.44 18.18
N LEU A 295 7.20 -4.88 19.13
CA LEU A 295 6.86 -3.47 19.22
C LEU A 295 6.90 -3.01 20.67
N LEU A 296 7.78 -2.08 21.03
CA LEU A 296 7.82 -1.45 22.36
C LEU A 296 7.74 -2.46 23.54
N GLY A 297 8.40 -3.61 23.40
CA GLY A 297 8.39 -4.69 24.41
C GLY A 297 7.25 -5.71 24.27
N LEU A 298 6.26 -5.43 23.42
CA LEU A 298 5.15 -6.33 23.07
C LEU A 298 5.43 -7.09 21.76
N PHE A 299 4.60 -8.09 21.48
CA PHE A 299 4.48 -8.68 20.15
C PHE A 299 3.19 -8.17 19.51
N SER A 300 3.20 -8.00 18.20
CA SER A 300 2.01 -7.63 17.46
C SER A 300 1.88 -8.45 16.19
N SER A 301 0.69 -8.94 15.90
CA SER A 301 0.35 -9.48 14.58
C SER A 301 -0.32 -8.36 13.79
N PRO A 302 0.36 -7.72 12.82
CA PRO A 302 -0.25 -6.67 12.03
C PRO A 302 -1.47 -7.22 11.30
N SER A 303 -1.36 -8.36 10.64
CA SER A 303 -2.45 -8.97 9.84
C SER A 303 -3.72 -9.26 10.64
N ARG A 304 -3.61 -9.46 11.95
CA ARG A 304 -4.75 -9.72 12.83
C ARG A 304 -5.14 -8.52 13.69
N ASP A 305 -4.39 -7.42 13.58
CA ASP A 305 -4.47 -6.27 14.49
C ASP A 305 -4.48 -6.67 15.97
N MET A 306 -3.60 -7.60 16.34
CA MET A 306 -3.51 -8.12 17.71
C MET A 306 -2.20 -7.70 18.36
N LEU A 307 -2.26 -7.48 19.68
CA LEU A 307 -1.11 -7.37 20.57
C LEU A 307 -1.03 -8.61 21.46
N LYS A 308 0.19 -9.07 21.73
CA LYS A 308 0.48 -10.20 22.59
C LYS A 308 1.60 -9.82 23.54
N LEU A 309 1.33 -10.07 24.82
CA LEU A 309 2.35 -10.09 25.86
C LEU A 309 3.00 -11.46 25.87
N ASN A 310 4.34 -11.50 25.87
CA ASN A 310 5.07 -12.75 26.07
C ASN A 310 5.29 -12.98 27.56
N ILE A 311 4.23 -13.44 28.24
CA ILE A 311 4.25 -13.76 29.66
C ILE A 311 4.74 -15.20 29.80
N SER A 312 6.04 -15.40 30.02
CA SER A 312 6.55 -16.69 30.47
C SER A 312 6.25 -16.86 31.96
N THR A 313 5.63 -17.98 32.35
CA THR A 313 5.45 -18.34 33.77
C THR A 313 6.81 -18.64 34.38
N ILE A 314 7.17 -17.91 35.45
CA ILE A 314 8.42 -18.15 36.19
C ILE A 314 8.22 -19.42 37.02
N LYS A 315 8.82 -20.54 36.60
CA LYS A 315 8.61 -21.84 37.26
C LYS A 315 9.39 -21.98 38.57
N SER A 316 10.63 -21.51 38.61
CA SER A 316 11.41 -21.29 39.83
C SER A 316 12.58 -20.36 39.53
N VAL A 317 13.12 -19.71 40.56
CA VAL A 317 14.26 -18.81 40.45
C VAL A 317 15.27 -19.22 41.51
N THR A 318 16.50 -19.50 41.10
CA THR A 318 17.57 -19.97 41.99
C THR A 318 18.60 -18.90 42.33
N THR A 319 18.69 -17.83 41.54
CA THR A 319 19.66 -16.74 41.76
C THR A 319 19.01 -15.36 41.73
N LYS A 320 19.63 -14.37 42.40
CA LYS A 320 19.23 -12.95 42.32
C LYS A 320 19.24 -12.44 40.87
N ARG A 321 20.17 -12.93 40.03
CA ARG A 321 20.25 -12.56 38.61
C ARG A 321 19.07 -13.09 37.81
N GLU A 322 18.65 -14.33 38.07
CA GLU A 322 17.45 -14.90 37.46
C GLU A 322 16.19 -14.16 37.92
N LEU A 323 16.12 -13.73 39.18
CA LEU A 323 14.99 -12.96 39.70
C LEU A 323 14.86 -11.61 38.98
N LEU A 324 15.98 -10.89 38.89
CA LEU A 324 16.06 -9.62 38.15
C LEU A 324 15.70 -9.83 36.68
N SER A 325 16.32 -10.80 36.01
CA SER A 325 16.01 -11.14 34.62
C SER A 325 14.53 -11.46 34.41
N ALA A 326 13.93 -12.22 35.33
CA ALA A 326 12.53 -12.61 35.25
C ALA A 326 11.58 -11.43 35.52
N SER A 327 11.90 -10.56 36.48
CA SER A 327 11.13 -9.33 36.75
C SER A 327 11.18 -8.35 35.58
N CYS A 328 12.34 -8.22 34.92
CA CYS A 328 12.52 -7.35 33.75
C CYS A 328 11.87 -7.88 32.47
N LYS A 329 11.31 -9.11 32.45
CA LYS A 329 10.55 -9.60 31.29
C LYS A 329 9.15 -8.98 31.17
N TYR A 330 8.66 -8.34 32.24
CA TYR A 330 7.33 -7.75 32.32
C TYR A 330 7.33 -6.22 32.08
N PHE A 331 8.50 -5.62 31.85
CA PHE A 331 8.71 -4.19 31.61
C PHE A 331 9.54 -4.01 30.32
#